data_AF-A0A9D4GYJ9-F1
#
_entry.id   AF-A0A9D4GYJ9-F1
#
_cell.length_a   1.000
_cell.length_b   1.000
_cell.length_c   1.000
_cell.angle_alpha   90.00
_cell.angle_beta   90.00
_cell.angle_gamma   90.00
#
_symmetry.space_group_name_H-M   'P 1'
#
loop_
_entity.id
_entity.type
_entity.pdbx_description
1 polymer ?
#
loop_
_entity_poly.entity_id
_entity_poly.type
_entity_poly.pdbx_seq_one_letter_code
_entity_poly.pdbx_strand_id
1 'polypeptide(L)'
;MSVAATDTSFQAYTTSTTDSYEMDLDDDFNDILASMDSDEQEVLQFEINDNYDMMKMIEDISFKNPFGTLQPKCNLIISQLDPADPRLLTFIKRIFLKMSNVSKELGKDDPKPIAESVLNKFYKTLYEYTVGLQYTMDCLTLFNIGTENVFEEEHKIVCYKMFEYIREFVLQQRVQLLKESTMNIYKRTVTDASRSRIRYVAGYCVAKLRKKYVQVLKSNMFSCSKASQTTFKEARQTLLILNSFKEEEHYLQQMTSHPDSLIDTERKQNIRHGLTNVTDGMFNFFLNITELCLQKLVNENLTKYGKTMYNNCLEQLLCDMNLYQQFSHMVINKLKGETTEEFSFTLEHVIISEIVDSLVLTSAQICTIYNELVQKYFLVLFAQFCRDVKGVFNITKTMAHRKQIKVSKCSKKSKTLKKQTTKSLEPMDVTAQSPMLPVQPDSEPEPQPGPSYLESDICKKCQQADGELWIQCDSCNSWLHRKCAGLQNAMKWKKYSKAGAKWNCTECE
;
A
#
# COMPACT_ATOMS: atom_id res chain seq x y z
N MET A 1 4.16 32.58 67.52
CA MET A 1 4.70 32.37 66.16
C MET A 1 3.64 31.55 65.42
N SER A 2 2.58 32.18 64.89
CA SER A 2 2.46 32.80 63.54
C SER A 2 2.66 31.75 62.45
N VAL A 3 1.68 31.39 61.61
CA VAL A 3 0.95 32.21 60.60
C VAL A 3 -0.49 31.63 60.46
N ALA A 4 -1.56 32.34 60.84
CA ALA A 4 -2.38 33.31 60.08
C ALA A 4 -3.29 32.72 58.98
N ALA A 5 -4.58 32.67 59.31
CA ALA A 5 -5.73 32.53 58.41
C ALA A 5 -6.08 33.90 57.80
N THR A 6 -6.71 33.90 56.62
CA THR A 6 -7.64 34.97 56.22
C THR A 6 -8.76 34.40 55.36
N ASP A 7 -9.94 34.34 55.98
CA ASP A 7 -11.24 34.50 55.33
C ASP A 7 -11.30 35.82 54.58
N THR A 8 -11.99 35.87 53.44
CA THR A 8 -12.72 37.06 53.03
C THR A 8 -13.89 36.67 52.12
N SER A 9 -15.08 36.85 52.70
CA SER A 9 -16.36 36.95 52.03
C SER A 9 -16.33 38.03 50.95
N PHE A 10 -17.00 37.78 49.82
CA PHE A 10 -17.31 38.82 48.86
C PHE A 10 -18.82 38.92 48.64
N GLN A 11 -19.28 40.16 48.76
CA GLN A 11 -20.65 40.60 48.91
C GLN A 11 -21.47 40.48 47.62
N ALA A 12 -22.76 40.22 47.82
CA ALA A 12 -23.79 40.45 46.83
C ALA A 12 -23.83 41.92 46.42
N TYR A 13 -23.72 42.17 45.12
CA TYR A 13 -24.18 43.40 44.49
C TYR A 13 -25.42 43.07 43.65
N THR A 14 -26.58 43.37 44.23
CA THR A 14 -27.81 43.58 43.47
C THR A 14 -27.70 44.93 42.77
N THR A 15 -27.68 44.91 41.44
CA THR A 15 -28.10 46.06 40.64
C THR A 15 -29.17 45.58 39.67
N SER A 16 -30.41 45.99 39.98
CA SER A 16 -31.53 45.95 39.04
C SER A 16 -31.32 47.06 38.01
N THR A 17 -31.25 46.67 36.75
CA THR A 17 -31.67 47.53 35.65
C THR A 17 -32.47 46.64 34.72
N THR A 18 -33.78 46.77 34.85
CA THR A 18 -34.78 46.25 33.92
C THR A 18 -34.69 47.02 32.59
N ASP A 19 -35.15 46.32 31.56
CA ASP A 19 -35.72 46.81 30.30
C ASP A 19 -34.77 47.01 29.10
N SER A 20 -34.88 46.06 28.15
CA SER A 20 -35.00 46.25 26.68
C SER A 20 -34.19 45.30 25.76
N TYR A 21 -33.90 44.06 26.16
CA TYR A 21 -33.20 43.09 25.28
C TYR A 21 -33.82 41.67 25.28
N GLU A 22 -35.16 41.56 25.26
CA GLU A 22 -35.87 40.26 25.17
C GLU A 22 -36.70 40.12 23.87
N MET A 23 -36.19 40.56 22.71
CA MET A 23 -36.98 40.45 21.47
C MET A 23 -36.27 39.93 20.20
N ASP A 24 -35.00 39.49 20.26
CA ASP A 24 -34.31 38.97 19.07
C ASP A 24 -33.70 37.55 19.22
N LEU A 25 -33.79 36.92 20.40
CA LEU A 25 -33.26 35.55 20.62
C LEU A 25 -34.29 34.44 20.31
N ASP A 26 -35.58 34.75 20.38
CA ASP A 26 -36.63 33.78 20.11
C ASP A 26 -36.80 33.51 18.61
N ASP A 27 -36.52 34.49 17.74
CA ASP A 27 -36.63 34.31 16.29
C ASP A 27 -35.50 33.41 15.73
N ASP A 28 -34.25 33.57 16.19
CA ASP A 28 -33.14 32.68 15.80
C ASP A 28 -33.33 31.24 16.33
N PHE A 29 -33.89 31.08 17.54
CA PHE A 29 -34.17 29.76 18.10
C PHE A 29 -35.37 29.08 17.43
N ASN A 30 -36.42 29.83 17.10
CA ASN A 30 -37.57 29.34 16.36
C ASN A 30 -37.24 29.01 14.90
N ASP A 31 -36.35 29.76 14.25
CA ASP A 31 -35.84 29.43 12.91
C ASP A 31 -34.97 28.16 12.93
N ILE A 32 -34.19 27.96 14.00
CA ILE A 32 -33.46 26.70 14.22
C ILE A 32 -34.44 25.54 14.41
N LEU A 33 -35.45 25.68 15.28
CA LEU A 33 -36.47 24.64 15.50
C LEU A 33 -37.27 24.33 14.23
N ALA A 34 -37.66 25.35 13.46
CA ALA A 34 -38.36 25.18 12.18
C ALA A 34 -37.48 24.50 11.11
N SER A 35 -36.17 24.77 11.11
CA SER A 35 -35.23 24.06 10.23
C SER A 35 -35.02 22.61 10.65
N MET A 36 -35.00 22.32 11.97
CA MET A 36 -34.92 20.97 12.51
C MET A 36 -36.13 20.12 12.15
N ASP A 37 -37.34 20.69 12.15
CA ASP A 37 -38.57 19.96 11.75
C ASP A 37 -38.55 19.52 10.29
N SER A 38 -38.00 20.35 9.39
CA SER A 38 -37.87 19.99 7.96
C SER A 38 -36.81 18.91 7.72
N ASP A 39 -35.68 18.98 8.43
CA ASP A 39 -34.61 17.99 8.37
C ASP A 39 -35.04 16.65 9.01
N GLU A 40 -35.88 16.68 10.05
CA GLU A 40 -36.40 15.47 10.70
C GLU A 40 -37.30 14.66 9.78
N GLN A 41 -38.11 15.32 8.95
CA GLN A 41 -38.98 14.62 8.01
C GLN A 41 -38.17 13.91 6.90
N GLU A 42 -37.08 14.54 6.43
CA GLU A 42 -36.15 13.92 5.47
C GLU A 42 -35.40 12.74 6.10
N VAL A 43 -34.99 12.87 7.37
CA VAL A 43 -34.32 11.80 8.12
C VAL A 43 -35.23 10.59 8.35
N LEU A 44 -36.51 10.82 8.66
CA LEU A 44 -37.47 9.73 8.86
C LEU A 44 -37.67 8.92 7.57
N GLN A 45 -37.75 9.60 6.43
CA GLN A 45 -37.92 8.99 5.11
C GLN A 45 -36.63 8.40 4.53
N PHE A 46 -35.47 8.80 5.04
CA PHE A 46 -34.19 8.29 4.55
C PHE A 46 -34.02 6.81 4.92
N GLU A 47 -33.87 5.97 3.90
CA GLU A 47 -33.52 4.56 4.06
C GLU A 47 -32.00 4.38 3.95
N ILE A 48 -31.42 3.74 4.97
CA ILE A 48 -30.01 3.35 4.92
C ILE A 48 -29.90 2.18 3.94
N ASN A 49 -28.85 2.17 3.12
CA ASN A 49 -28.57 1.08 2.20
C ASN A 49 -28.56 -0.28 2.92
N ASP A 50 -29.29 -1.27 2.39
CA ASP A 50 -29.42 -2.63 2.97
C ASP A 50 -28.10 -3.34 3.27
N ASN A 51 -27.02 -2.97 2.57
CA ASN A 51 -25.69 -3.52 2.79
C ASN A 51 -24.96 -2.93 4.00
N TYR A 52 -25.55 -1.94 4.68
CA TYR A 52 -24.98 -1.34 5.87
C TYR A 52 -25.30 -2.18 7.11
N ASP A 53 -24.27 -2.86 7.62
CA ASP A 53 -24.37 -3.67 8.83
C ASP A 53 -23.99 -2.83 10.06
N MET A 54 -25.00 -2.44 10.85
CA MET A 54 -24.83 -1.66 12.07
C MET A 54 -24.12 -2.45 13.18
N MET A 55 -24.36 -3.76 13.27
CA MET A 55 -23.67 -4.62 14.23
C MET A 55 -22.18 -4.67 13.93
N LYS A 56 -21.84 -4.85 12.65
CA LYS A 56 -20.47 -4.82 12.20
C LYS A 56 -19.80 -3.46 12.45
N MET A 57 -20.51 -2.35 12.24
CA MET A 57 -19.98 -1.02 12.60
C MET A 57 -19.60 -0.96 14.09
N ILE A 58 -20.50 -1.37 15.00
CA ILE A 58 -20.25 -1.35 16.45
C ILE A 58 -19.04 -2.23 16.82
N GLU A 59 -18.90 -3.40 16.19
CA GLU A 59 -17.73 -4.26 16.36
C GLU A 59 -16.44 -3.58 15.87
N ASP A 60 -16.47 -2.96 14.68
CA ASP A 60 -15.30 -2.38 14.03
C ASP A 60 -14.82 -1.08 14.72
N ILE A 61 -15.71 -0.30 15.34
CA ILE A 61 -15.30 0.89 16.11
C ILE A 61 -14.68 0.55 17.47
N SER A 62 -14.86 -0.69 17.95
CA SER A 62 -14.32 -1.15 19.24
C SER A 62 -12.79 -1.20 19.25
N PHE A 63 -12.18 -0.80 20.36
CA PHE A 63 -10.73 -0.82 20.53
C PHE A 63 -10.26 -2.23 20.91
N LYS A 64 -9.66 -2.96 19.95
CA LYS A 64 -9.14 -4.33 20.14
C LYS A 64 -7.95 -4.43 21.11
N ASN A 65 -7.23 -3.34 21.30
CA ASN A 65 -6.00 -3.26 22.11
C ASN A 65 -6.05 -2.00 23.01
N PRO A 66 -6.66 -2.08 24.21
CA PRO A 66 -6.88 -0.93 25.08
C PRO A 66 -5.60 -0.54 25.84
N PHE A 67 -4.61 0.01 25.14
CA PHE A 67 -3.36 0.50 25.75
C PHE A 67 -3.45 1.98 26.20
N GLY A 68 -4.49 2.71 25.76
CA GLY A 68 -4.73 4.12 26.12
C GLY A 68 -5.72 4.29 27.27
N THR A 69 -5.54 5.34 28.07
CA THR A 69 -6.35 5.64 29.27
C THR A 69 -7.84 5.83 28.99
N LEU A 70 -8.21 6.31 27.80
CA LEU A 70 -9.61 6.56 27.40
C LEU A 70 -10.28 5.35 26.73
N GLN A 71 -9.50 4.37 26.26
CA GLN A 71 -10.01 3.26 25.43
C GLN A 71 -10.95 2.31 26.19
N PRO A 72 -10.70 1.93 27.47
CA PRO A 72 -11.65 1.12 28.24
C PRO A 72 -13.01 1.80 28.38
N LYS A 73 -13.03 3.10 28.67
CA LYS A 73 -14.27 3.88 28.78
C LYS A 73 -14.99 4.00 27.44
N CYS A 74 -14.28 4.22 26.35
CA CYS A 74 -14.88 4.22 25.02
C CYS A 74 -15.52 2.86 24.69
N ASN A 75 -14.85 1.74 25.00
CA ASN A 75 -15.42 0.41 24.79
C ASN A 75 -16.65 0.16 25.68
N LEU A 76 -16.70 0.72 26.88
CA LEU A 76 -17.89 0.67 27.74
C LEU A 76 -19.07 1.39 27.06
N ILE A 77 -18.87 2.61 26.56
CA ILE A 77 -19.89 3.36 25.81
C ILE A 77 -20.33 2.57 24.57
N ILE A 78 -19.38 2.03 23.80
CA ILE A 78 -19.69 1.24 22.59
C ILE A 78 -20.51 -0.01 22.93
N SER A 79 -20.22 -0.69 24.04
CA SER A 79 -20.97 -1.87 24.49
C SER A 79 -22.41 -1.57 24.91
N GLN A 80 -22.73 -0.29 25.17
CA GLN A 80 -24.08 0.16 25.50
C GLN A 80 -24.87 0.58 24.25
N LEU A 81 -24.24 0.65 23.08
CA LEU A 81 -24.93 0.93 21.83
C LEU A 81 -25.74 -0.31 21.41
N ASP A 82 -27.06 -0.14 21.31
CA ASP A 82 -27.97 -1.16 20.82
C ASP A 82 -28.39 -0.81 19.39
N PRO A 83 -28.15 -1.68 18.38
CA PRO A 83 -28.63 -1.46 17.01
C PRO A 83 -30.15 -1.29 16.89
N ALA A 84 -30.92 -1.79 17.86
CA ALA A 84 -32.36 -1.60 17.91
C ALA A 84 -32.77 -0.23 18.49
N ASP A 85 -31.82 0.54 19.04
CA ASP A 85 -32.09 1.86 19.60
C ASP A 85 -32.47 2.87 18.49
N PRO A 86 -33.68 3.45 18.52
CA PRO A 86 -34.10 4.42 17.52
C PRO A 86 -33.21 5.68 17.49
N ARG A 87 -32.56 6.04 18.60
CA ARG A 87 -31.64 7.18 18.67
C ARG A 87 -30.37 6.93 17.86
N LEU A 88 -29.83 5.71 17.97
CA LEU A 88 -28.68 5.26 17.20
C LEU A 88 -28.99 5.26 15.70
N LEU A 89 -30.14 4.69 15.33
CA LEU A 89 -30.59 4.70 13.95
C LEU A 89 -30.75 6.12 13.41
N THR A 90 -31.38 7.01 14.18
CA THR A 90 -31.61 8.41 13.78
C THR A 90 -30.28 9.16 13.60
N PHE A 91 -29.34 9.00 14.53
CA PHE A 91 -28.00 9.56 14.42
C PHE A 91 -27.28 9.10 13.15
N ILE A 92 -27.30 7.79 12.88
CA ILE A 92 -26.69 7.22 11.68
C ILE A 92 -27.34 7.78 10.42
N LYS A 93 -28.68 7.84 10.36
CA LYS A 93 -29.43 8.40 9.22
C LYS A 93 -29.05 9.86 8.95
N ARG A 94 -28.97 10.70 9.98
CA ARG A 94 -28.55 12.12 9.86
C ARG A 94 -27.16 12.25 9.24
N ILE A 95 -26.20 11.48 9.74
CA ILE A 95 -24.83 11.47 9.21
C ILE A 95 -24.82 11.00 7.75
N PHE A 96 -25.52 9.90 7.44
CA PHE A 96 -25.62 9.37 6.09
C PHE A 96 -26.21 10.38 5.11
N LEU A 97 -27.31 11.03 5.49
CA LEU A 97 -27.98 12.02 4.67
C LEU A 97 -27.04 13.19 4.38
N LYS A 98 -26.38 13.73 5.42
CA LYS A 98 -25.41 14.81 5.28
C LYS A 98 -24.26 14.41 4.37
N MET A 99 -23.64 13.26 4.61
CA MET A 99 -22.52 12.78 3.79
C MET A 99 -22.91 12.49 2.36
N SER A 100 -24.09 11.89 2.14
CA SER A 100 -24.62 11.62 0.81
C SER A 100 -24.82 12.91 0.05
N ASN A 101 -25.39 13.94 0.69
CA ASN A 101 -25.57 15.27 0.11
C ASN A 101 -24.25 15.94 -0.25
N VAL A 102 -23.26 15.94 0.65
CA VAL A 102 -21.93 16.51 0.37
C VAL A 102 -21.18 15.70 -0.71
N SER A 103 -21.37 14.37 -0.74
CA SER A 103 -20.74 13.49 -1.75
C SER A 103 -21.29 13.71 -3.17
N LYS A 104 -22.50 14.26 -3.34
CA LYS A 104 -23.06 14.63 -4.65
C LYS A 104 -22.16 15.61 -5.41
N GLU A 105 -21.39 16.42 -4.68
CA GLU A 105 -20.46 17.37 -5.27
C GLU A 105 -19.16 16.73 -5.81
N LEU A 106 -18.84 15.49 -5.41
CA LEU A 106 -17.60 14.79 -5.82
C LEU A 106 -17.60 14.38 -7.30
N GLY A 107 -18.68 14.64 -8.04
CA GLY A 107 -18.77 14.42 -9.49
C GLY A 107 -19.91 13.49 -9.90
N LYS A 108 -20.30 13.58 -11.17
CA LYS A 108 -21.24 12.64 -11.82
C LYS A 108 -20.54 11.31 -12.09
N ASP A 109 -21.30 10.26 -12.43
CA ASP A 109 -20.88 8.85 -12.66
C ASP A 109 -19.80 8.62 -13.76
N ASP A 110 -19.16 9.69 -14.23
CA ASP A 110 -18.03 9.64 -15.15
C ASP A 110 -16.73 9.37 -14.37
N PRO A 111 -15.87 8.42 -14.81
CA PRO A 111 -14.59 8.10 -14.20
C PRO A 111 -13.53 9.16 -14.54
N LYS A 112 -13.79 10.43 -14.18
CA LYS A 112 -12.84 11.53 -14.30
C LYS A 112 -12.16 11.75 -12.95
N PRO A 113 -10.83 11.99 -12.92
CA PRO A 113 -10.15 12.38 -11.69
C PRO A 113 -10.83 13.61 -11.08
N ILE A 114 -11.23 13.48 -9.82
CA ILE A 114 -11.84 14.58 -9.06
C ILE A 114 -10.78 15.65 -8.85
N ALA A 115 -11.11 16.91 -9.13
CA ALA A 115 -10.20 18.02 -8.92
C ALA A 115 -9.90 18.19 -7.43
N GLU A 116 -8.64 18.51 -7.09
CA GLU A 116 -8.21 18.72 -5.70
C GLU A 116 -9.04 19.79 -4.97
N SER A 117 -9.47 20.83 -5.68
CA SER A 117 -10.37 21.86 -5.13
C SER A 117 -11.72 21.30 -4.69
N VAL A 118 -12.24 20.29 -5.38
CA VAL A 118 -13.53 19.63 -5.05
C VAL A 118 -13.36 18.70 -3.86
N LEU A 119 -12.26 17.93 -3.81
CA LEU A 119 -11.90 17.13 -2.64
C LEU A 119 -11.70 17.99 -1.39
N ASN A 120 -10.98 19.10 -1.51
CA ASN A 120 -10.76 20.02 -0.41
C ASN A 120 -12.09 20.64 0.06
N LYS A 121 -13.00 21.00 -0.86
CA LYS A 121 -14.34 21.48 -0.50
C LYS A 121 -15.12 20.40 0.25
N PHE A 122 -15.12 19.15 -0.23
CA PHE A 122 -15.78 18.02 0.42
C PHE A 122 -15.29 17.83 1.87
N TYR A 123 -13.97 17.72 2.07
CA TYR A 123 -13.42 17.54 3.41
C TYR A 123 -13.62 18.76 4.31
N LYS A 124 -13.57 19.98 3.75
CA LYS A 124 -13.85 21.20 4.48
C LYS A 124 -15.29 21.24 4.98
N THR A 125 -16.26 20.94 4.12
CA THR A 125 -17.69 20.93 4.49
C THR A 125 -18.01 19.85 5.52
N LEU A 126 -17.41 18.67 5.41
CA LEU A 126 -17.55 17.63 6.44
C LEU A 126 -16.92 18.04 7.77
N TYR A 127 -15.75 18.67 7.73
CA TYR A 127 -15.10 19.19 8.94
C TYR A 127 -15.95 20.27 9.61
N GLU A 128 -16.43 21.24 8.84
CA GLU A 128 -17.34 22.30 9.29
C GLU A 128 -18.61 21.72 9.95
N TYR A 129 -19.16 20.62 9.41
CA TYR A 129 -20.26 19.92 10.05
C TYR A 129 -19.85 19.28 11.38
N THR A 130 -18.71 18.56 11.45
CA THR A 130 -18.27 17.88 12.69
C THR A 130 -17.91 18.82 13.83
N VAL A 131 -17.60 20.08 13.55
CA VAL A 131 -17.36 21.12 14.58
C VAL A 131 -18.59 22.01 14.79
N GLY A 132 -19.67 21.79 14.05
CA GLY A 132 -20.89 22.58 14.09
C GLY A 132 -21.82 22.19 15.23
N LEU A 133 -22.76 23.10 15.51
CA LEU A 133 -23.80 22.89 16.53
C LEU A 133 -24.66 21.67 16.22
N GLN A 134 -25.04 21.48 14.96
CA GLN A 134 -25.91 20.37 14.54
C GLN A 134 -25.32 19.00 14.90
N TYR A 135 -24.05 18.76 14.55
CA TYR A 135 -23.38 17.51 14.88
C TYR A 135 -23.28 17.30 16.39
N THR A 136 -23.05 18.39 17.15
CA THR A 136 -23.02 18.34 18.61
C THR A 136 -24.40 17.94 19.17
N MET A 137 -25.48 18.52 18.65
CA MET A 137 -26.85 18.14 19.01
C MET A 137 -27.14 16.67 18.67
N ASP A 138 -26.77 16.23 17.47
CA ASP A 138 -26.94 14.84 17.04
C ASP A 138 -26.22 13.86 18.01
N CYS A 139 -25.01 14.21 18.46
CA CYS A 139 -24.27 13.42 19.45
C CYS A 139 -24.94 13.40 20.83
N LEU A 140 -25.50 14.52 21.29
CA LEU A 140 -26.19 14.60 22.58
C LEU A 140 -27.49 13.79 22.57
N THR A 141 -28.25 13.87 21.48
CA THR A 141 -29.49 13.09 21.27
C THR A 141 -29.21 11.59 21.29
N LEU A 142 -28.11 11.14 20.67
CA LEU A 142 -27.71 9.73 20.66
C LEU A 142 -27.64 9.14 22.07
N PHE A 143 -26.99 9.85 23.00
CA PHE A 143 -26.78 9.36 24.35
C PHE A 143 -27.86 9.80 25.35
N ASN A 144 -28.89 10.53 24.89
CA ASN A 144 -29.96 11.08 25.73
C ASN A 144 -29.40 11.75 26.99
N ILE A 145 -28.36 12.57 26.79
CA ILE A 145 -27.72 13.31 27.86
C ILE A 145 -28.64 14.48 28.18
N GLY A 146 -29.56 14.26 29.13
CA GLY A 146 -30.30 15.33 29.77
C GLY A 146 -29.38 16.22 30.62
N THR A 147 -29.96 17.20 31.31
CA THR A 147 -29.24 18.19 32.14
C THR A 147 -28.36 17.60 33.26
N GLU A 148 -28.49 16.30 33.56
CA GLU A 148 -27.82 15.63 34.68
C GLU A 148 -26.59 14.78 34.29
N ASN A 149 -26.46 14.39 33.02
CA ASN A 149 -25.31 13.62 32.54
C ASN A 149 -24.30 14.53 31.84
N VAL A 150 -23.00 14.24 31.97
CA VAL A 150 -21.95 15.02 31.34
C VAL A 150 -21.55 14.36 30.01
N PHE A 151 -21.64 15.10 28.91
CA PHE A 151 -21.09 14.66 27.62
C PHE A 151 -19.56 14.78 27.64
N GLU A 152 -18.92 13.68 28.03
CA GLU A 152 -17.46 13.58 28.13
C GLU A 152 -16.77 13.40 26.76
N GLU A 153 -15.45 13.56 26.74
CA GLU A 153 -14.61 13.40 25.54
C GLU A 153 -14.71 12.00 24.91
N GLU A 154 -14.91 10.98 25.73
CA GLU A 154 -15.08 9.59 25.29
C GLU A 154 -16.31 9.42 24.38
N HIS A 155 -17.41 10.13 24.67
CA HIS A 155 -18.60 10.14 23.81
C HIS A 155 -18.29 10.76 22.44
N LYS A 156 -17.57 11.89 22.41
CA LYS A 156 -17.14 12.55 21.17
C LYS A 156 -16.27 11.61 20.32
N ILE A 157 -15.35 10.88 20.95
CA ILE A 157 -14.47 9.91 20.28
C ILE A 157 -15.31 8.80 19.64
N VAL A 158 -16.30 8.26 20.36
CA VAL A 158 -17.19 7.21 19.83
C VAL A 158 -18.01 7.72 18.66
N CYS A 159 -18.69 8.87 18.79
CA CYS A 159 -19.44 9.50 17.70
C CYS A 159 -18.56 9.77 16.47
N TYR A 160 -17.34 10.29 16.69
CA TYR A 160 -16.41 10.57 15.59
C TYR A 160 -15.98 9.30 14.86
N LYS A 161 -15.73 8.19 15.59
CA LYS A 161 -15.43 6.90 14.95
C LYS A 161 -16.59 6.38 14.10
N MET A 162 -17.82 6.52 14.58
CA MET A 162 -19.01 6.15 13.81
C MET A 162 -19.14 7.03 12.56
N PHE A 163 -18.90 8.34 12.69
CA PHE A 163 -18.82 9.25 11.56
C PHE A 163 -17.75 8.81 10.54
N GLU A 164 -16.54 8.45 10.99
CA GLU A 164 -15.49 7.99 10.08
C GLU A 164 -15.87 6.69 9.36
N TYR A 165 -16.51 5.75 10.05
CA TYR A 165 -16.99 4.50 9.47
C TYR A 165 -18.05 4.74 8.39
N ILE A 166 -19.06 5.57 8.69
CA ILE A 166 -20.12 5.95 7.73
C ILE A 166 -19.50 6.66 6.52
N ARG A 167 -18.52 7.56 6.74
CA ARG A 167 -17.82 8.26 5.65
C ARG A 167 -17.11 7.28 4.72
N GLU A 168 -16.39 6.31 5.29
CA GLU A 168 -15.70 5.29 4.51
C GLU A 168 -16.70 4.46 3.69
N PHE A 169 -17.82 4.05 4.29
CA PHE A 169 -18.85 3.28 3.62
C PHE A 169 -19.53 4.06 2.47
N VAL A 170 -19.91 5.32 2.68
CA VAL A 170 -20.50 6.18 1.64
C VAL A 170 -19.52 6.40 0.48
N LEU A 171 -18.24 6.61 0.78
CA LEU A 171 -17.21 6.76 -0.25
C LEU A 171 -16.98 5.45 -1.02
N GLN A 172 -17.02 4.29 -0.34
CA GLN A 172 -16.91 2.99 -0.99
C GLN A 172 -18.08 2.74 -1.96
N GLN A 173 -19.32 3.05 -1.57
CA GLN A 173 -20.46 2.96 -2.48
C GLN A 173 -20.29 3.86 -3.71
N ARG A 174 -19.82 5.10 -3.49
CA ARG A 174 -19.51 6.03 -4.58
C ARG A 174 -18.43 5.47 -5.52
N VAL A 175 -17.41 4.82 -4.99
CA VAL A 175 -16.35 4.19 -5.80
C VAL A 175 -16.90 3.00 -6.59
N GLN A 176 -17.81 2.20 -6.03
CA GLN A 176 -18.46 1.08 -6.74
C GLN A 176 -19.30 1.55 -7.94
N LEU A 177 -19.90 2.75 -7.86
CA LEU A 177 -20.64 3.35 -8.97
C LEU A 177 -19.72 3.87 -10.09
N LEU A 178 -18.45 4.16 -9.79
CA LEU A 178 -17.48 4.53 -10.80
C LEU A 178 -17.04 3.25 -11.53
N LYS A 179 -17.23 3.21 -12.87
CA LYS A 179 -16.68 2.13 -13.70
C LYS A 179 -15.22 1.91 -13.31
N GLU A 180 -14.89 0.68 -12.90
CA GLU A 180 -13.53 0.28 -12.54
C GLU A 180 -12.58 0.83 -13.60
N SER A 181 -11.79 1.84 -13.24
CA SER A 181 -10.67 2.19 -14.09
C SER A 181 -9.81 0.93 -14.08
N THR A 182 -9.73 0.25 -15.22
CA THR A 182 -8.85 -0.90 -15.41
C THR A 182 -7.41 -0.41 -15.28
N MET A 183 -6.97 -0.25 -14.03
CA MET A 183 -5.56 -0.18 -13.68
C MET A 183 -5.01 -1.54 -14.06
N ASN A 184 -4.49 -1.64 -15.28
CA ASN A 184 -3.75 -2.80 -15.74
C ASN A 184 -2.41 -2.82 -14.99
N ILE A 185 -2.44 -3.22 -13.72
CA ILE A 185 -1.27 -3.75 -13.07
C ILE A 185 -1.02 -5.07 -13.79
N TYR A 186 0.00 -5.09 -14.65
CA TYR A 186 0.34 -6.26 -15.44
C TYR A 186 0.44 -7.50 -14.54
N LYS A 187 -0.39 -8.49 -14.80
CA LYS A 187 -0.33 -9.81 -14.15
C LYS A 187 1.07 -10.37 -14.42
N ARG A 188 1.85 -10.54 -13.35
CA ARG A 188 3.22 -11.05 -13.46
C ARG A 188 3.20 -12.56 -13.49
N THR A 189 4.05 -13.11 -14.34
CA THR A 189 4.42 -14.52 -14.32
C THR A 189 5.91 -14.62 -13.99
N VAL A 190 6.31 -15.79 -13.48
CA VAL A 190 7.73 -16.10 -13.32
C VAL A 190 8.31 -16.24 -14.74
N THR A 191 9.28 -15.38 -15.06
CA THR A 191 10.08 -15.45 -16.29
C THR A 191 11.42 -16.10 -15.99
N ASP A 192 12.12 -16.60 -17.01
CA ASP A 192 13.46 -17.19 -16.83
C ASP A 192 14.43 -16.20 -16.21
N ALA A 193 14.39 -14.93 -16.64
CA ALA A 193 15.16 -13.84 -16.06
C ALA A 193 14.84 -13.57 -14.57
N SER A 194 13.64 -13.93 -14.10
CA SER A 194 13.25 -13.75 -12.69
C SER A 194 13.70 -14.90 -11.79
N ARG A 195 13.96 -16.10 -12.35
CA ARG A 195 14.39 -17.29 -11.59
C ARG A 195 15.68 -17.04 -10.81
N SER A 196 16.65 -16.39 -11.44
CA SER A 196 17.93 -16.04 -10.81
C SER A 196 17.76 -15.05 -9.64
N ARG A 197 16.84 -14.10 -9.79
CA ARG A 197 16.50 -13.15 -8.72
C ARG A 197 15.78 -13.83 -7.56
N ILE A 198 14.92 -14.81 -7.83
CA ILE A 198 14.23 -15.60 -6.80
C ILE A 198 15.23 -16.33 -5.91
N ARG A 199 16.20 -17.05 -6.49
CA ARG A 199 17.25 -17.74 -5.74
C ARG A 199 18.09 -16.77 -4.89
N TYR A 200 18.44 -15.61 -5.45
CA TYR A 200 19.14 -14.56 -4.70
C TYR A 200 18.33 -14.04 -3.49
N VAL A 201 17.05 -13.72 -3.68
CA VAL A 201 16.19 -13.23 -2.58
C VAL A 201 15.94 -14.32 -1.53
N ALA A 202 15.79 -15.57 -1.95
CA ALA A 202 15.71 -16.73 -1.07
C ALA A 202 16.95 -16.82 -0.15
N GLY A 203 18.14 -16.75 -0.73
CA GLY A 203 19.40 -16.72 0.01
C GLY A 203 19.47 -15.57 1.02
N TYR A 204 19.02 -14.37 0.63
CA TYR A 204 18.92 -13.23 1.53
C TYR A 204 17.99 -13.51 2.73
N CYS A 205 16.80 -14.08 2.49
CA CYS A 205 15.84 -14.41 3.55
C CYS A 205 16.42 -15.41 4.56
N VAL A 206 17.03 -16.50 4.06
CA VAL A 206 17.68 -17.52 4.90
C VAL A 206 18.86 -16.93 5.67
N ALA A 207 19.71 -16.12 5.02
CA ALA A 207 20.84 -15.46 5.66
C ALA A 207 20.40 -14.56 6.83
N LYS A 208 19.34 -13.78 6.62
CA LYS A 208 18.81 -12.84 7.62
C LYS A 208 18.22 -13.57 8.82
N LEU A 209 17.49 -14.66 8.58
CA LEU A 209 16.93 -15.49 9.64
C LEU A 209 18.04 -16.20 10.43
N ARG A 210 19.03 -16.77 9.74
CA ARG A 210 20.21 -17.36 10.38
C ARG A 210 20.96 -16.35 11.24
N LYS A 211 21.19 -15.13 10.74
CA LYS A 211 21.86 -14.07 11.53
C LYS A 211 21.11 -13.76 12.83
N LYS A 212 19.78 -13.67 12.79
CA LYS A 212 18.93 -13.49 13.98
C LYS A 212 19.19 -14.62 14.98
N TYR A 213 19.11 -15.88 14.57
CA TYR A 213 19.30 -17.00 15.49
C TYR A 213 20.74 -17.20 15.97
N VAL A 214 21.75 -16.84 15.17
CA VAL A 214 23.15 -16.78 15.65
C VAL A 214 23.29 -15.74 16.77
N GLN A 215 22.62 -14.60 16.66
CA GLN A 215 22.63 -13.59 17.74
C GLN A 215 21.92 -14.11 18.99
N VAL A 216 20.74 -14.73 18.84
CA VAL A 216 19.99 -15.35 19.96
C VAL A 216 20.82 -16.44 20.64
N LEU A 217 21.51 -17.29 19.87
CA LEU A 217 22.38 -18.32 20.41
C LEU A 217 23.53 -17.69 21.23
N LYS A 218 24.22 -16.70 20.67
CA LYS A 218 25.34 -16.01 21.33
C LYS A 218 24.93 -15.29 22.60
N SER A 219 23.76 -14.62 22.61
CA SER A 219 23.28 -13.89 23.79
C SER A 219 22.86 -14.81 24.94
N ASN A 220 22.56 -16.09 24.66
CA ASN A 220 22.10 -17.06 25.66
C ASN A 220 23.14 -18.13 26.02
N MET A 221 24.29 -18.17 25.35
CA MET A 221 25.28 -19.25 25.48
C MET A 221 25.84 -19.43 26.90
N PHE A 222 25.97 -18.35 27.67
CA PHE A 222 26.52 -18.36 29.03
C PHE A 222 25.47 -18.13 30.12
N SER A 223 24.20 -18.02 29.76
CA SER A 223 23.14 -17.75 30.73
C SER A 223 22.68 -19.06 31.40
N CYS A 224 22.67 -19.08 32.73
CA CYS A 224 22.29 -20.26 33.51
C CYS A 224 20.78 -20.33 33.82
N SER A 225 19.98 -19.36 33.37
CA SER A 225 18.53 -19.38 33.62
C SER A 225 17.84 -20.48 32.80
N LYS A 226 16.82 -21.13 33.37
CA LYS A 226 16.05 -22.17 32.66
C LYS A 226 15.48 -21.65 31.34
N ALA A 227 14.96 -20.42 31.32
CA ALA A 227 14.42 -19.78 30.12
C ALA A 227 15.49 -19.55 29.04
N SER A 228 16.68 -19.09 29.43
CA SER A 228 17.79 -18.90 28.50
C SER A 228 18.33 -20.22 27.95
N GLN A 229 18.38 -21.27 28.76
CA GLN A 229 18.79 -22.60 28.31
C GLN A 229 17.78 -23.18 27.30
N THR A 230 16.47 -23.01 27.52
CA THR A 230 15.43 -23.37 26.54
C THR A 230 15.63 -22.60 25.24
N THR A 231 15.77 -21.27 25.32
CA THR A 231 15.98 -20.40 24.14
C THR A 231 17.25 -20.80 23.38
N PHE A 232 18.31 -21.17 24.09
CA PHE A 232 19.55 -21.67 23.49
C PHE A 232 19.33 -22.97 22.72
N LYS A 233 18.63 -23.94 23.31
CA LYS A 233 18.29 -25.22 22.64
C LYS A 233 17.43 -24.98 21.38
N GLU A 234 16.40 -24.15 21.48
CA GLU A 234 15.55 -23.76 20.36
C GLU A 234 16.33 -23.08 19.23
N ALA A 235 17.18 -22.11 19.57
CA ALA A 235 18.01 -21.40 18.60
C ALA A 235 19.03 -22.34 17.94
N ARG A 236 19.61 -23.27 18.69
CA ARG A 236 20.53 -24.29 18.14
C ARG A 236 19.81 -25.19 17.15
N GLN A 237 18.63 -25.71 17.49
CA GLN A 237 17.84 -26.56 16.59
C GLN A 237 17.39 -25.80 15.35
N THR A 238 16.99 -24.54 15.51
CA THR A 238 16.65 -23.67 14.38
C THR A 238 17.84 -23.48 13.44
N LEU A 239 19.03 -23.27 13.98
CA LEU A 239 20.24 -23.12 13.16
C LEU A 239 20.62 -24.41 12.43
N LEU A 240 20.39 -25.58 13.01
CA LEU A 240 20.58 -26.87 12.31
C LEU A 240 19.69 -26.95 11.07
N ILE A 241 18.39 -26.67 11.22
CA ILE A 241 17.44 -26.65 10.10
C ILE A 241 17.84 -25.57 9.07
N LEU A 242 18.17 -24.35 9.51
CA LEU A 242 18.56 -23.27 8.58
C LEU A 242 19.87 -23.55 7.84
N ASN A 243 20.77 -24.34 8.42
CA ASN A 243 22.01 -24.71 7.75
C ASN A 243 21.77 -25.78 6.66
N SER A 244 20.77 -26.66 6.82
CA SER A 244 20.42 -27.67 5.81
C SER A 244 19.82 -27.06 4.54
N PHE A 245 19.39 -25.80 4.60
CA PHE A 245 18.92 -25.00 3.47
C PHE A 245 20.04 -24.47 2.60
N LYS A 246 21.27 -24.49 3.10
CA LYS A 246 22.44 -23.94 2.43
C LYS A 246 23.14 -25.01 1.63
N GLU A 247 23.81 -24.58 0.58
CA GLU A 247 24.69 -25.45 -0.20
C GLU A 247 25.98 -24.68 -0.52
N GLU A 248 27.07 -25.41 -0.72
CA GLU A 248 28.32 -24.79 -1.12
C GLU A 248 28.27 -24.32 -2.57
N GLU A 249 28.92 -23.18 -2.86
CA GLU A 249 28.89 -22.54 -4.18
C GLU A 249 29.42 -23.48 -5.26
N HIS A 250 30.57 -24.12 -4.99
CA HIS A 250 31.21 -25.05 -5.91
C HIS A 250 30.32 -26.27 -6.21
N TYR A 251 29.61 -26.78 -5.20
CA TYR A 251 28.71 -27.92 -5.37
C TYR A 251 27.50 -27.51 -6.22
N LEU A 252 26.89 -26.35 -5.96
CA LEU A 252 25.78 -25.86 -6.76
C LEU A 252 26.16 -25.63 -8.22
N GLN A 253 27.35 -25.07 -8.49
CA GLN A 253 27.82 -24.86 -9.86
C GLN A 253 27.92 -26.17 -10.65
N GLN A 254 28.19 -27.30 -9.98
CA GLN A 254 28.35 -28.60 -10.61
C GLN A 254 27.04 -29.42 -10.65
N MET A 255 26.23 -29.34 -9.60
CA MET A 255 25.16 -30.30 -9.33
C MET A 255 23.75 -29.69 -9.39
N THR A 256 23.61 -28.38 -9.56
CA THR A 256 22.27 -27.77 -9.61
C THR A 256 21.52 -28.20 -10.87
N SER A 257 20.24 -28.52 -10.71
CA SER A 257 19.28 -28.71 -11.80
C SER A 257 18.81 -27.38 -12.42
N HIS A 258 19.25 -26.24 -11.88
CA HIS A 258 18.81 -24.91 -12.28
C HIS A 258 19.99 -23.94 -12.47
N PRO A 259 20.87 -24.15 -13.47
CA PRO A 259 22.07 -23.34 -13.66
C PRO A 259 21.76 -21.85 -13.85
N ASP A 260 20.71 -21.51 -14.62
CA ASP A 260 20.31 -20.11 -14.87
C ASP A 260 19.92 -19.36 -13.61
N SER A 261 19.49 -20.09 -12.56
CA SER A 261 19.14 -19.47 -11.29
C SER A 261 20.37 -18.95 -10.52
N LEU A 262 21.59 -19.34 -10.92
CA LEU A 262 22.83 -18.92 -10.28
C LEU A 262 23.35 -17.56 -10.78
N ILE A 263 22.85 -17.06 -11.92
CA ILE A 263 23.39 -15.84 -12.57
C ILE A 263 23.36 -14.62 -11.64
N ASP A 264 22.23 -14.35 -10.97
CA ASP A 264 22.08 -13.17 -10.10
C ASP A 264 22.77 -13.37 -8.75
N THR A 265 22.94 -14.62 -8.29
CA THR A 265 23.73 -14.93 -7.09
C THR A 265 25.21 -14.76 -7.36
N GLU A 266 25.72 -15.22 -8.49
CA GLU A 266 27.12 -15.07 -8.91
C GLU A 266 27.48 -13.61 -9.16
N ARG A 267 26.67 -12.88 -9.93
CA ARG A 267 26.90 -11.45 -10.20
C ARG A 267 26.95 -10.60 -8.94
N LYS A 268 26.16 -10.95 -7.92
CA LYS A 268 26.07 -10.20 -6.66
C LYS A 268 26.95 -10.78 -5.55
N GLN A 269 27.63 -11.89 -5.83
CA GLN A 269 28.58 -12.46 -4.91
C GLN A 269 29.71 -11.45 -4.76
N ASN A 270 29.92 -10.98 -3.52
CA ASN A 270 31.00 -10.04 -3.27
C ASN A 270 32.35 -10.79 -3.24
N ILE A 271 33.46 -10.06 -3.24
CA ILE A 271 34.82 -10.63 -3.14
C ILE A 271 34.97 -11.58 -1.92
N ARG A 272 34.12 -11.43 -0.90
CA ARG A 272 34.12 -12.25 0.32
C ARG A 272 33.25 -13.51 0.23
N HIS A 273 32.62 -13.78 -0.92
CA HIS A 273 31.67 -14.86 -1.14
C HIS A 273 30.62 -15.00 -0.02
N GLY A 274 30.12 -13.85 0.45
CA GLY A 274 29.31 -13.78 1.67
C GLY A 274 27.82 -14.05 1.49
N LEU A 275 27.32 -14.28 0.27
CA LEU A 275 25.92 -14.62 0.05
C LEU A 275 25.65 -16.07 0.47
N THR A 276 24.50 -16.27 1.10
CA THR A 276 24.00 -17.62 1.38
C THR A 276 23.44 -18.21 0.10
N ASN A 277 24.11 -19.22 -0.44
CA ASN A 277 23.55 -20.04 -1.50
C ASN A 277 22.58 -21.06 -0.92
N VAL A 278 21.44 -21.24 -1.58
CA VAL A 278 20.37 -22.15 -1.14
C VAL A 278 20.29 -23.38 -2.03
N THR A 279 19.90 -24.51 -1.45
CA THR A 279 19.70 -25.78 -2.17
C THR A 279 18.65 -25.67 -3.28
N ASP A 280 18.64 -26.62 -4.22
CA ASP A 280 17.59 -26.75 -5.25
C ASP A 280 16.20 -26.92 -4.62
N GLY A 281 16.09 -27.69 -3.53
CA GLY A 281 14.84 -27.86 -2.80
C GLY A 281 14.30 -26.52 -2.28
N MET A 282 15.14 -25.72 -1.63
CA MET A 282 14.76 -24.39 -1.15
C MET A 282 14.41 -23.44 -2.30
N PHE A 283 15.16 -23.49 -3.39
CA PHE A 283 14.85 -22.69 -4.57
C PHE A 283 13.48 -23.03 -5.15
N ASN A 284 13.15 -24.32 -5.28
CA ASN A 284 11.85 -24.78 -5.77
C ASN A 284 10.70 -24.38 -4.84
N PHE A 285 10.93 -24.44 -3.52
CA PHE A 285 9.98 -23.91 -2.54
C PHE A 285 9.71 -22.41 -2.76
N PHE A 286 10.76 -21.59 -2.95
CA PHE A 286 10.59 -20.16 -3.21
C PHE A 286 10.02 -19.84 -4.60
N LEU A 287 10.24 -20.68 -5.60
CA LEU A 287 9.54 -20.59 -6.88
C LEU A 287 8.03 -20.74 -6.69
N ASN A 288 7.59 -21.80 -5.99
CA ASN A 288 6.17 -22.04 -5.72
C ASN A 288 5.55 -20.88 -4.91
N ILE A 289 6.21 -20.43 -3.84
CA ILE A 289 5.75 -19.25 -3.08
C ILE A 289 5.62 -18.03 -3.99
N THR A 290 6.58 -17.82 -4.89
CA THR A 290 6.53 -16.66 -5.79
C THR A 290 5.31 -16.71 -6.67
N GLU A 291 4.97 -17.87 -7.25
CA GLU A 291 3.77 -18.04 -8.06
C GLU A 291 2.49 -17.74 -7.27
N LEU A 292 2.36 -18.28 -6.06
CA LEU A 292 1.24 -18.00 -5.17
C LEU A 292 1.15 -16.51 -4.80
N CYS A 293 2.30 -15.87 -4.53
CA CYS A 293 2.36 -14.44 -4.27
C CYS A 293 1.91 -13.63 -5.49
N LEU A 294 2.36 -13.97 -6.70
CA LEU A 294 2.00 -13.24 -7.91
C LEU A 294 0.50 -13.37 -8.25
N GLN A 295 -0.14 -14.49 -7.91
CA GLN A 295 -1.58 -14.66 -8.04
C GLN A 295 -2.37 -13.78 -7.04
N LYS A 296 -1.79 -13.51 -5.86
CA LYS A 296 -2.42 -12.68 -4.81
C LYS A 296 -2.10 -11.19 -4.96
N LEU A 297 -0.92 -10.83 -5.47
CA LEU A 297 -0.46 -9.45 -5.65
C LEU A 297 -0.98 -8.86 -6.97
N VAL A 298 -2.30 -8.74 -7.06
CA VAL A 298 -3.03 -8.29 -8.26
C VAL A 298 -3.90 -7.07 -7.95
N ASN A 299 -4.37 -6.38 -8.99
CA ASN A 299 -5.15 -5.14 -8.85
C ASN A 299 -6.49 -5.39 -8.15
N GLU A 300 -7.11 -6.53 -8.42
CA GLU A 300 -8.38 -6.95 -7.82
C GLU A 300 -8.26 -7.03 -6.30
N ASN A 301 -7.19 -7.63 -5.80
CA ASN A 301 -6.92 -7.72 -4.36
C ASN A 301 -6.50 -6.38 -3.76
N LEU A 302 -5.83 -5.51 -4.53
CA LEU A 302 -5.53 -4.14 -4.09
C LEU A 302 -6.81 -3.33 -3.91
N THR A 303 -7.73 -3.41 -4.86
CA THR A 303 -9.04 -2.72 -4.79
C THR A 303 -9.88 -3.28 -3.66
N LYS A 304 -9.92 -4.61 -3.49
CA LYS A 304 -10.73 -5.28 -2.48
C LYS A 304 -10.22 -5.05 -1.05
N TYR A 305 -8.92 -5.18 -0.81
CA TYR A 305 -8.35 -5.19 0.54
C TYR A 305 -7.64 -3.89 0.91
N GLY A 306 -7.24 -3.06 -0.06
CA GLY A 306 -6.60 -1.77 0.19
C GLY A 306 -5.44 -1.85 1.19
N LYS A 307 -5.58 -1.17 2.34
CA LYS A 307 -4.56 -1.12 3.39
C LYS A 307 -4.32 -2.47 4.09
N THR A 308 -5.30 -3.37 4.11
CA THR A 308 -5.21 -4.68 4.78
C THR A 308 -4.70 -5.79 3.86
N MET A 309 -4.40 -5.49 2.58
CA MET A 309 -3.95 -6.45 1.58
C MET A 309 -2.76 -7.29 2.04
N TYR A 310 -1.77 -6.67 2.71
CA TYR A 310 -0.59 -7.39 3.20
C TYR A 310 -0.98 -8.51 4.18
N ASN A 311 -1.76 -8.19 5.21
CA ASN A 311 -2.15 -9.16 6.24
C ASN A 311 -3.03 -10.26 5.63
N ASN A 312 -4.03 -9.88 4.83
CA ASN A 312 -4.96 -10.85 4.21
C ASN A 312 -4.23 -11.82 3.27
N CYS A 313 -3.30 -11.34 2.45
CA CYS A 313 -2.56 -12.20 1.54
C CYS A 313 -1.55 -13.08 2.30
N LEU A 314 -0.90 -12.54 3.33
CA LEU A 314 0.04 -13.30 4.15
C LEU A 314 -0.67 -14.43 4.91
N GLU A 315 -1.81 -14.15 5.53
CA GLU A 315 -2.61 -15.15 6.24
C GLU A 315 -3.00 -16.30 5.31
N GLN A 316 -3.48 -15.99 4.10
CA GLN A 316 -3.79 -17.02 3.10
C GLN A 316 -2.58 -17.86 2.68
N LEU A 317 -1.36 -17.29 2.66
CA LEU A 317 -0.15 -18.07 2.37
C LEU A 317 0.25 -18.96 3.55
N LEU A 318 0.10 -18.45 4.78
CA LEU A 318 0.43 -19.22 5.99
C LEU A 318 -0.56 -20.36 6.25
N CYS A 319 -1.82 -20.20 5.87
CA CYS A 319 -2.85 -21.24 5.93
C CYS A 319 -2.81 -22.25 4.76
N ASP A 320 -1.91 -22.07 3.79
CA ASP A 320 -1.76 -23.03 2.68
C ASP A 320 -1.05 -24.30 3.17
N MET A 321 -1.85 -25.35 3.42
CA MET A 321 -1.36 -26.64 3.90
C MET A 321 -0.47 -27.36 2.89
N ASN A 322 -0.69 -27.18 1.58
CA ASN A 322 0.16 -27.80 0.57
C ASN A 322 1.55 -27.17 0.60
N LEU A 323 1.60 -25.84 0.73
CA LEU A 323 2.85 -25.11 0.82
C LEU A 323 3.65 -25.50 2.09
N TYR A 324 2.97 -25.62 3.23
CA TYR A 324 3.59 -26.10 4.47
C TYR A 324 4.07 -27.55 4.37
N GLN A 325 3.29 -28.44 3.75
CA GLN A 325 3.67 -29.84 3.56
C GLN A 325 4.91 -29.98 2.66
N GLN A 326 4.98 -29.21 1.57
CA GLN A 326 6.18 -29.18 0.72
C GLN A 326 7.42 -28.73 1.50
N PHE A 327 7.29 -27.66 2.29
CA PHE A 327 8.38 -27.16 3.14
C PHE A 327 8.83 -28.20 4.17
N SER A 328 7.90 -28.76 4.92
CA SER A 328 8.19 -29.73 5.98
C SER A 328 8.78 -31.03 5.44
N HIS A 329 8.26 -31.58 4.33
CA HIS A 329 8.85 -32.75 3.68
C HIS A 329 10.27 -32.51 3.20
N MET A 330 10.55 -31.35 2.59
CA MET A 330 11.90 -30.97 2.15
C MET A 330 12.86 -30.91 3.34
N VAL A 331 12.46 -30.31 4.47
CA VAL A 331 13.27 -30.24 5.68
C VAL A 331 13.53 -31.65 6.23
N ILE A 332 12.48 -32.44 6.42
CA ILE A 332 12.56 -33.77 7.03
C ILE A 332 13.45 -34.71 6.19
N ASN A 333 13.30 -34.70 4.87
CA ASN A 333 14.10 -35.56 3.99
C ASN A 333 15.59 -35.21 4.05
N LYS A 334 15.93 -33.91 4.15
CA LYS A 334 17.32 -33.48 4.28
C LYS A 334 17.91 -33.88 5.64
N LEU A 335 17.15 -33.73 6.72
CA LEU A 335 17.57 -34.16 8.06
C LEU A 335 17.73 -35.69 8.17
N LYS A 336 16.88 -36.47 7.50
CA LYS A 336 16.98 -37.95 7.42
C LYS A 336 18.23 -38.41 6.69
N GLY A 337 18.64 -37.72 5.62
CA GLY A 337 19.86 -38.04 4.88
C GLY A 337 21.14 -37.89 5.71
N GLU A 338 21.15 -36.94 6.65
CA GLU A 338 22.29 -36.65 7.55
C GLU A 338 22.34 -37.57 8.79
N THR A 339 21.30 -38.36 9.05
CA THR A 339 21.13 -39.19 10.27
C THR A 339 21.27 -40.70 10.02
N THR A 340 21.94 -41.10 8.93
CA THR A 340 22.25 -42.51 8.60
C THR A 340 23.41 -43.09 9.41
N GLU A 341 23.59 -42.68 10.65
CA GLU A 341 24.29 -43.50 11.65
C GLU A 341 23.23 -44.31 12.42
N GLU A 342 23.32 -45.63 12.30
CA GLU A 342 22.41 -46.64 12.83
C GLU A 342 22.02 -46.39 14.29
N PHE A 343 20.84 -45.81 14.53
CA PHE A 343 20.20 -45.89 15.84
C PHE A 343 19.61 -47.30 16.04
N SER A 344 20.48 -48.23 16.43
CA SER A 344 20.08 -49.52 17.00
C SER A 344 19.50 -49.28 18.40
N PHE A 345 18.17 -49.17 18.49
CA PHE A 345 17.47 -48.97 19.76
C PHE A 345 17.35 -50.27 20.57
N THR A 346 18.13 -50.40 21.64
CA THR A 346 17.70 -51.13 22.83
C THR A 346 16.89 -50.19 23.72
N LEU A 347 15.62 -50.53 23.92
CA LEU A 347 14.56 -49.64 24.37
C LEU A 347 14.50 -49.53 25.90
N GLU A 348 15.11 -48.50 26.48
CA GLU A 348 14.83 -48.05 27.85
C GLU A 348 13.89 -46.83 27.83
N HIS A 349 12.93 -46.76 28.76
CA HIS A 349 11.88 -45.72 28.81
C HIS A 349 12.41 -44.28 28.85
N VAL A 350 13.62 -44.05 29.34
CA VAL A 350 14.28 -42.73 29.38
C VAL A 350 14.64 -42.23 27.98
N ILE A 351 15.04 -43.14 27.08
CA ILE A 351 15.42 -42.83 25.70
C ILE A 351 14.19 -42.39 24.88
N ILE A 352 13.01 -42.97 25.15
CA ILE A 352 11.78 -42.61 24.43
C ILE A 352 11.37 -41.16 24.72
N SER A 353 11.44 -40.72 25.98
CA SER A 353 11.07 -39.34 26.35
C SER A 353 11.95 -38.30 25.65
N GLU A 354 13.27 -38.53 25.61
CA GLU A 354 14.21 -37.60 24.96
C GLU A 354 14.02 -37.52 23.44
N ILE A 355 13.69 -38.66 22.80
CA ILE A 355 13.38 -38.71 21.37
C ILE A 355 12.10 -37.92 21.07
N VAL A 356 11.05 -38.13 21.86
CA VAL A 356 9.77 -37.43 21.69
C VAL A 356 9.97 -35.93 21.87
N ASP A 357 10.70 -35.49 22.89
CA ASP A 357 11.00 -34.08 23.13
C ASP A 357 11.79 -33.46 21.95
N SER A 358 12.76 -34.19 21.40
CA SER A 358 13.54 -33.77 20.23
C SER A 358 12.68 -33.64 18.97
N LEU A 359 11.77 -34.59 18.74
CA LEU A 359 10.84 -34.56 17.60
C LEU A 359 9.82 -33.41 17.71
N VAL A 360 9.24 -33.23 18.90
CA VAL A 360 8.31 -32.13 19.18
C VAL A 360 9.01 -30.78 18.98
N LEU A 361 10.22 -30.63 19.53
CA LEU A 361 11.03 -29.42 19.33
C LEU A 361 11.31 -29.18 17.85
N THR A 362 11.71 -30.20 17.11
CA THR A 362 12.00 -30.09 15.67
C THR A 362 10.77 -29.66 14.88
N SER A 363 9.61 -30.27 15.15
CA SER A 363 8.33 -29.91 14.52
C SER A 363 7.95 -28.45 14.79
N ALA A 364 8.06 -28.01 16.05
CA ALA A 364 7.80 -26.62 16.44
C ALA A 364 8.74 -25.62 15.72
N GLN A 365 10.02 -25.97 15.57
CA GLN A 365 10.97 -25.14 14.84
C GLN A 365 10.70 -25.10 13.33
N ILE A 366 10.28 -26.22 12.72
CA ILE A 366 9.86 -26.23 11.30
C ILE A 366 8.73 -25.23 11.08
N CYS A 367 7.70 -25.25 11.92
CA CYS A 367 6.57 -24.31 11.84
C CYS A 367 7.03 -22.85 12.03
N THR A 368 7.88 -22.59 13.03
CA THR A 368 8.41 -21.25 13.30
C THR A 368 9.22 -20.71 12.12
N ILE A 369 10.12 -21.52 11.57
CA ILE A 369 10.97 -21.16 10.44
C ILE A 369 10.11 -20.93 9.18
N TYR A 370 9.12 -21.79 8.92
CA TYR A 370 8.18 -21.63 7.81
C TYR A 370 7.51 -20.25 7.87
N ASN A 371 6.88 -19.92 9.00
CA ASN A 371 6.18 -18.65 9.18
C ASN A 371 7.11 -17.46 8.96
N GLU A 372 8.30 -17.48 9.56
CA GLU A 372 9.26 -16.38 9.42
C GLU A 372 9.82 -16.24 7.99
N LEU A 373 10.07 -17.34 7.28
CA LEU A 373 10.56 -17.30 5.91
C LEU A 373 9.49 -16.79 4.95
N VAL A 374 8.26 -17.33 5.02
CA VAL A 374 7.14 -16.90 4.19
C VAL A 374 6.86 -15.42 4.42
N GLN A 375 6.78 -14.97 5.66
CA GLN A 375 6.56 -13.57 6.00
C GLN A 375 7.65 -12.66 5.43
N LYS A 376 8.93 -13.00 5.64
CA LYS A 376 10.06 -12.18 5.14
C LYS A 376 10.07 -12.10 3.62
N TYR A 377 9.83 -13.23 2.95
CA TYR A 377 9.85 -13.29 1.50
C TYR A 377 8.65 -12.55 0.89
N PHE A 378 7.46 -12.76 1.44
CA PHE A 378 6.25 -12.04 1.03
C PHE A 378 6.41 -10.53 1.20
N LEU A 379 7.03 -10.06 2.29
CA LEU A 379 7.32 -8.63 2.49
C LEU A 379 8.18 -8.03 1.37
N VAL A 380 9.19 -8.77 0.87
CA VAL A 380 10.03 -8.30 -0.24
C VAL A 380 9.20 -8.15 -1.52
N LEU A 381 8.36 -9.14 -1.84
CA LEU A 381 7.50 -9.11 -3.02
C LEU A 381 6.41 -8.04 -2.91
N PHE A 382 5.79 -7.90 -1.74
CA PHE A 382 4.79 -6.87 -1.48
C PHE A 382 5.39 -5.46 -1.61
N ALA A 383 6.58 -5.23 -1.07
CA ALA A 383 7.28 -3.95 -1.23
C ALA A 383 7.59 -3.64 -2.71
N GLN A 384 7.96 -4.66 -3.50
CA GLN A 384 8.12 -4.49 -4.94
C GLN A 384 6.79 -4.13 -5.60
N PHE A 385 5.73 -4.88 -5.33
CA PHE A 385 4.38 -4.61 -5.84
C PHE A 385 3.93 -3.18 -5.52
N CYS A 386 4.10 -2.69 -4.29
CA CYS A 386 3.77 -1.32 -3.93
C CYS A 386 4.57 -0.28 -4.73
N ARG A 387 5.84 -0.54 -5.04
CA ARG A 387 6.64 0.34 -5.91
C ARG A 387 6.08 0.37 -7.33
N ASP A 388 5.66 -0.78 -7.84
CA ASP A 388 5.11 -0.89 -9.18
C ASP A 388 3.76 -0.18 -9.29
N VAL A 389 2.88 -0.39 -8.32
CA VAL A 389 1.61 0.33 -8.17
C VAL A 389 1.84 1.83 -8.20
N LYS A 390 2.73 2.35 -7.34
CA LYS A 390 3.11 3.77 -7.32
C LYS A 390 3.64 4.25 -8.68
N GLY A 391 4.43 3.43 -9.37
CA GLY A 391 4.91 3.71 -10.71
C GLY A 391 3.78 3.87 -11.72
N VAL A 392 2.82 2.94 -11.74
CA VAL A 392 1.63 3.00 -12.61
C VAL A 392 0.79 4.24 -12.29
N PHE A 393 0.52 4.52 -11.01
CA PHE A 393 -0.19 5.74 -10.59
C PHE A 393 0.46 7.02 -11.11
N ASN A 394 1.79 7.12 -11.03
CA ASN A 394 2.54 8.28 -11.53
C ASN A 394 2.43 8.42 -13.07
N ILE A 395 2.48 7.31 -13.80
CA ILE A 395 2.30 7.29 -15.26
C ILE A 395 0.87 7.73 -15.61
N THR A 396 -0.14 7.16 -14.96
CA THR A 396 -1.55 7.48 -15.18
C THR A 396 -1.83 8.95 -14.89
N LYS A 397 -1.31 9.50 -13.78
CA LYS A 397 -1.39 10.93 -13.45
C LYS A 397 -0.76 11.80 -14.55
N THR A 398 0.43 11.41 -15.02
CA THR A 398 1.13 12.13 -16.09
C THR A 398 0.36 12.09 -17.40
N MET A 399 -0.23 10.95 -17.76
CA MET A 399 -1.04 10.79 -18.97
C MET A 399 -2.35 11.55 -18.89
N ALA A 400 -3.03 11.52 -17.75
CA ALA A 400 -4.23 12.32 -17.50
C ALA A 400 -3.94 13.81 -17.62
N HIS A 401 -2.85 14.29 -17.02
CA HIS A 401 -2.40 15.68 -17.14
C HIS A 401 -2.07 16.06 -18.59
N ARG A 402 -1.37 15.18 -19.34
CA ARG A 402 -1.10 15.40 -20.77
C ARG A 402 -2.39 15.46 -21.61
N LYS A 403 -3.39 14.62 -21.30
CA LYS A 403 -4.71 14.67 -21.95
C LYS A 403 -5.41 15.99 -21.65
N GLN A 404 -5.43 16.45 -20.38
CA GLN A 404 -6.00 17.74 -20.00
C GLN A 404 -5.31 18.93 -20.71
N ILE A 405 -3.98 18.91 -20.84
CA ILE A 405 -3.24 19.92 -21.61
C ILE A 405 -3.60 19.89 -23.09
N LYS A 406 -3.75 18.69 -23.70
CA LYS A 406 -4.16 18.58 -25.12
C LYS A 406 -5.57 19.15 -25.34
N VAL A 407 -6.52 18.83 -24.46
CA VAL A 407 -7.90 19.32 -24.56
C VAL A 407 -7.98 20.85 -24.38
N SER A 408 -7.24 21.40 -23.41
CA SER A 408 -7.19 22.86 -23.19
C SER A 408 -6.47 23.63 -24.32
N LYS A 409 -5.49 23.02 -24.99
CA LYS A 409 -4.86 23.61 -26.19
C LYS A 409 -5.78 23.55 -27.42
N CYS A 410 -6.56 22.49 -27.59
CA CYS A 410 -7.56 22.41 -28.66
C CYS A 410 -8.71 23.42 -28.47
N SER A 411 -9.18 23.64 -27.24
CA SER A 411 -10.24 24.63 -26.99
C SER A 411 -9.79 26.06 -27.24
N LYS A 412 -8.50 26.38 -27.00
CA LYS A 412 -7.91 27.68 -27.35
C LYS A 412 -7.83 27.89 -28.86
N LYS A 413 -7.42 26.90 -29.65
CA LYS A 413 -7.41 27.00 -31.13
C LYS A 413 -8.81 27.16 -31.74
N SER A 414 -9.82 26.48 -31.17
CA SER A 414 -11.21 26.60 -31.65
C SER A 414 -11.82 27.98 -31.39
N LYS A 415 -11.45 28.65 -30.29
CA LYS A 415 -11.86 30.04 -30.02
C LYS A 415 -11.18 31.06 -30.93
N THR A 416 -9.97 30.79 -31.41
CA THR A 416 -9.27 31.69 -32.36
C THR A 416 -9.85 31.59 -33.77
N LEU A 417 -10.30 30.41 -34.21
CA LEU A 417 -10.92 30.25 -35.53
C LEU A 417 -12.32 30.90 -35.62
N LYS A 418 -13.13 30.85 -34.57
CA LYS A 418 -14.47 31.48 -34.55
C LYS A 418 -14.45 33.01 -34.58
N LYS A 419 -13.30 33.66 -34.42
CA LYS A 419 -13.16 35.11 -34.50
C LYS A 419 -12.76 35.62 -35.89
N GLN A 420 -12.50 34.73 -36.85
CA GLN A 420 -12.10 35.09 -38.22
C GLN A 420 -13.12 34.75 -39.32
N THR A 421 -14.21 34.02 -39.01
CA THR A 421 -15.27 33.68 -39.98
C THR A 421 -16.52 34.57 -39.88
N THR A 422 -16.32 35.88 -39.70
CA THR A 422 -17.33 36.90 -40.00
C THR A 422 -16.70 38.05 -40.79
N LYS A 423 -16.21 37.74 -41.99
CA LYS A 423 -16.10 38.71 -43.10
C LYS A 423 -15.88 37.97 -44.42
N SER A 424 -16.68 38.36 -45.41
CA SER A 424 -16.67 37.99 -46.83
C SER A 424 -17.39 36.71 -47.24
N LEU A 425 -18.61 36.93 -47.75
CA LEU A 425 -19.25 36.15 -48.80
C LEU A 425 -18.55 36.42 -50.14
N GLU A 426 -18.27 35.38 -50.91
CA GLU A 426 -18.74 35.22 -52.30
C GLU A 426 -18.53 33.77 -52.78
N PRO A 427 -19.35 33.27 -53.74
CA PRO A 427 -19.48 31.85 -54.05
C PRO A 427 -18.86 31.47 -55.41
N MET A 428 -18.36 30.24 -55.52
CA MET A 428 -18.12 29.45 -56.74
C MET A 428 -17.35 28.19 -56.30
N ASP A 429 -17.43 27.00 -56.87
CA ASP A 429 -18.36 26.30 -57.76
C ASP A 429 -17.94 24.81 -57.68
N VAL A 430 -18.79 23.94 -58.18
CA VAL A 430 -18.85 22.47 -58.05
C VAL A 430 -17.68 21.72 -58.71
N THR A 431 -17.14 20.66 -58.08
CA THR A 431 -16.92 19.35 -58.75
C THR A 431 -16.67 18.15 -57.81
N ALA A 432 -17.70 17.33 -57.72
CA ALA A 432 -17.81 15.86 -57.71
C ALA A 432 -16.60 14.91 -57.46
N GLN A 433 -16.95 13.86 -56.68
CA GLN A 433 -16.65 12.41 -56.81
C GLN A 433 -15.57 11.72 -55.94
N SER A 434 -16.08 10.92 -55.00
CA SER A 434 -15.54 9.74 -54.28
C SER A 434 -15.08 8.60 -55.23
N PRO A 435 -14.60 7.39 -54.80
CA PRO A 435 -14.54 6.80 -53.45
C PRO A 435 -13.26 6.00 -53.08
N MET A 436 -13.27 5.50 -51.84
CA MET A 436 -12.31 4.61 -51.17
C MET A 436 -12.04 3.27 -51.90
N LEU A 437 -10.89 2.64 -51.63
CA LEU A 437 -10.71 1.21 -51.29
C LEU A 437 -9.22 0.91 -50.85
N PRO A 438 -8.84 -0.28 -50.34
CA PRO A 438 -8.31 -0.42 -48.97
C PRO A 438 -6.85 -0.94 -48.83
N VAL A 439 -6.30 -0.68 -47.62
CA VAL A 439 -5.31 -1.43 -46.80
C VAL A 439 -4.44 -2.51 -47.47
N GLN A 440 -3.11 -2.34 -47.35
CA GLN A 440 -2.18 -3.43 -47.02
C GLN A 440 -1.34 -3.03 -45.79
N PRO A 441 -1.09 -3.94 -44.83
CA PRO A 441 -0.23 -3.68 -43.68
C PRO A 441 1.22 -4.02 -44.04
N ASP A 442 2.08 -3.00 -44.10
CA ASP A 442 3.52 -3.20 -44.16
C ASP A 442 4.02 -3.71 -42.80
N SER A 443 4.73 -4.84 -42.87
CA SER A 443 5.46 -5.52 -41.80
C SER A 443 6.46 -4.60 -41.11
N GLU A 444 6.38 -4.52 -39.77
CA GLU A 444 7.41 -3.96 -38.91
C GLU A 444 8.73 -4.75 -39.06
N PRO A 445 9.88 -4.10 -39.31
CA PRO A 445 11.18 -4.76 -39.27
C PRO A 445 11.63 -4.95 -37.81
N GLU A 446 12.12 -6.16 -37.52
CA GLU A 446 12.74 -6.53 -36.24
C GLU A 446 13.89 -5.56 -35.84
N PRO A 447 14.05 -5.26 -34.54
CA PRO A 447 15.16 -4.45 -34.07
C PRO A 447 16.46 -5.24 -34.10
N GLN A 448 17.39 -4.83 -34.97
CA GLN A 448 18.77 -5.32 -34.94
C GLN A 448 19.49 -4.93 -33.63
N PRO A 449 20.32 -5.83 -33.06
CA PRO A 449 21.12 -5.53 -31.89
C PRO A 449 22.18 -4.47 -32.20
N GLY A 450 22.33 -3.49 -31.29
CA GLY A 450 23.31 -2.41 -31.41
C GLY A 450 24.76 -2.90 -31.49
N PRO A 451 25.66 -2.11 -32.08
CA PRO A 451 27.03 -2.52 -32.36
C PRO A 451 27.85 -2.76 -31.09
N SER A 452 28.67 -3.81 -31.18
CA SER A 452 29.63 -4.31 -30.21
C SER A 452 30.64 -3.26 -29.74
N TYR A 453 30.93 -3.29 -28.44
CA TYR A 453 32.02 -2.58 -27.77
C TYR A 453 33.37 -2.89 -28.43
N LEU A 454 34.04 -1.87 -28.98
CA LEU A 454 35.48 -1.89 -29.25
C LEU A 454 36.16 -0.83 -28.39
N GLU A 455 37.27 -1.25 -27.78
CA GLU A 455 38.12 -0.50 -26.87
C GLU A 455 38.62 0.82 -27.49
N SER A 456 38.16 1.96 -26.98
CA SER A 456 38.86 3.27 -26.88
C SER A 456 37.93 4.51 -26.89
N ASP A 457 36.68 4.41 -26.41
CA ASP A 457 35.81 5.58 -26.29
C ASP A 457 36.21 6.47 -25.10
N ILE A 458 37.23 7.28 -25.30
CA ILE A 458 37.60 8.39 -24.42
C ILE A 458 36.78 9.61 -24.85
N CYS A 459 36.22 10.35 -23.89
CA CYS A 459 35.49 11.57 -24.18
C CYS A 459 36.41 12.59 -24.87
N LYS A 460 36.08 12.99 -26.12
CA LYS A 460 36.90 13.92 -26.93
C LYS A 460 37.26 15.20 -26.19
N LYS A 461 36.38 15.68 -25.30
CA LYS A 461 36.55 16.96 -24.61
C LYS A 461 37.35 16.87 -23.31
N CYS A 462 37.13 15.86 -22.47
CA CYS A 462 37.80 15.76 -21.17
C CYS A 462 38.90 14.70 -21.13
N GLN A 463 39.08 13.93 -22.21
CA GLN A 463 40.11 12.88 -22.32
C GLN A 463 40.03 11.82 -21.22
N GLN A 464 38.82 11.58 -20.68
CA GLN A 464 38.56 10.53 -19.68
C GLN A 464 37.49 9.55 -20.17
N ALA A 465 37.54 8.31 -19.67
CA ALA A 465 36.59 7.24 -19.98
C ALA A 465 35.47 7.08 -18.92
N ASP A 466 35.46 7.92 -17.88
CA ASP A 466 34.51 7.85 -16.78
C ASP A 466 33.28 8.75 -17.01
N GLY A 467 32.13 8.13 -17.26
CA GLY A 467 30.88 8.86 -17.38
C GLY A 467 29.65 7.98 -17.49
N GLU A 468 28.59 8.35 -16.76
CA GLU A 468 27.32 7.59 -16.73
C GLU A 468 26.50 7.72 -18.03
N LEU A 469 26.72 8.78 -18.82
CA LEU A 469 25.91 9.08 -20.01
C LEU A 469 26.76 9.71 -21.12
N TRP A 470 26.67 9.12 -22.31
CA TRP A 470 27.48 9.43 -23.49
C TRP A 470 26.60 9.78 -24.69
N ILE A 471 27.09 10.68 -25.54
CA ILE A 471 26.47 11.01 -26.83
C ILE A 471 27.54 11.05 -27.91
N GLN A 472 27.20 10.51 -29.08
CA GLN A 472 28.05 10.54 -30.26
C GLN A 472 27.63 11.69 -31.16
N CYS A 473 28.59 12.42 -31.71
CA CYS A 473 28.33 13.41 -32.75
C CYS A 473 28.06 12.72 -34.08
N ASP A 474 26.92 13.02 -34.73
CA ASP A 474 26.56 12.43 -36.04
C ASP A 474 27.46 12.90 -37.20
N SER A 475 28.19 14.01 -37.03
CA SER A 475 29.05 14.56 -38.09
C SER A 475 30.50 14.05 -38.02
N CYS A 476 31.08 13.96 -36.82
CA CYS A 476 32.49 13.56 -36.64
C CYS A 476 32.67 12.23 -35.89
N ASN A 477 31.58 11.51 -35.60
CA ASN A 477 31.52 10.24 -34.88
C ASN A 477 32.23 10.22 -33.52
N SER A 478 32.57 11.38 -32.97
CA SER A 478 33.28 11.50 -31.71
C SER A 478 32.32 11.37 -30.53
N TRP A 479 32.76 10.67 -29.48
CA TRP A 479 32.01 10.47 -28.25
C TRP A 479 32.32 11.55 -27.20
N LEU A 480 31.27 12.07 -26.58
CA LEU A 480 31.38 13.04 -25.49
C LEU A 480 30.49 12.63 -24.31
N HIS A 481 30.97 12.87 -23.10
CA HIS A 481 30.11 12.84 -21.93
C HIS A 481 28.98 13.85 -22.05
N ARG A 482 27.78 13.51 -21.57
CA ARG A 482 26.62 14.41 -21.51
C ARG A 482 26.97 15.79 -20.91
N LYS A 483 27.78 15.81 -19.84
CA LYS A 483 28.26 17.04 -19.21
C LYS A 483 29.18 17.84 -20.13
N CYS A 484 30.10 17.15 -20.82
CA CYS A 484 31.04 17.74 -21.75
C CYS A 484 30.37 18.34 -23.00
N ALA A 485 29.29 17.70 -23.47
CA ALA A 485 28.45 18.15 -24.56
C ALA A 485 27.50 19.33 -24.20
N GLY A 486 27.55 19.86 -22.96
CA GLY A 486 26.66 20.95 -22.54
C GLY A 486 25.19 20.54 -22.37
N LEU A 487 24.90 19.23 -22.36
CA LEU A 487 23.55 18.66 -22.24
C LEU A 487 23.15 18.37 -20.78
N GLN A 488 23.56 19.24 -19.86
CA GLN A 488 23.25 19.08 -18.43
C GLN A 488 21.74 19.16 -18.16
N ASN A 489 21.02 20.01 -18.91
CA ASN A 489 19.56 20.12 -18.80
C ASN A 489 18.86 18.84 -19.28
N ALA A 490 18.06 18.21 -18.41
CA ALA A 490 17.36 16.96 -18.68
C ALA A 490 16.40 17.03 -19.88
N MET A 491 15.80 18.20 -20.17
CA MET A 491 14.96 18.38 -21.35
C MET A 491 15.76 18.42 -22.64
N LYS A 492 16.95 19.05 -22.64
CA LYS A 492 17.85 19.05 -23.80
C LYS A 492 18.38 17.65 -24.07
N TRP A 493 18.80 16.92 -23.04
CA TRP A 493 19.23 15.53 -23.16
C TRP A 493 18.16 14.64 -23.81
N LYS A 494 16.93 14.72 -23.30
CA LYS A 494 15.80 13.92 -23.80
C LYS A 494 15.40 14.22 -25.26
N LYS A 495 15.81 15.37 -25.80
CA LYS A 495 15.60 15.70 -27.21
C LYS A 495 16.52 14.87 -28.11
N TYR A 496 17.78 14.68 -27.70
CA TYR A 496 18.83 14.03 -28.50
C TYR A 496 19.03 12.55 -28.14
N SER A 497 18.62 12.11 -26.94
CA SER A 497 18.72 10.70 -26.53
C SER A 497 17.63 9.78 -27.11
N LYS A 498 16.85 10.26 -28.10
CA LYS A 498 15.81 9.45 -28.76
C LYS A 498 16.38 8.86 -30.04
N ALA A 499 16.01 7.62 -30.36
CA ALA A 499 16.37 6.99 -31.63
C ALA A 499 16.02 7.91 -32.81
N GLY A 500 17.00 8.17 -33.68
CA GLY A 500 16.86 9.01 -34.88
C GLY A 500 17.02 10.53 -34.68
N ALA A 501 17.26 11.02 -33.46
CA ALA A 501 17.53 12.44 -33.24
C ALA A 501 19.00 12.77 -33.53
N LYS A 502 19.25 13.67 -34.49
CA LYS A 502 20.60 14.11 -34.84
C LYS A 502 21.15 15.12 -33.83
N TRP A 503 22.41 14.96 -33.45
CA TRP A 503 23.18 15.87 -32.61
C TRP A 503 24.59 16.06 -33.16
N ASN A 504 24.98 17.33 -33.31
CA ASN A 504 26.34 17.72 -33.70
C ASN A 504 27.06 18.32 -32.48
N CYS A 505 28.35 18.03 -32.33
CA CYS A 505 29.17 18.67 -31.31
C CYS A 505 29.43 20.14 -31.71
N THR A 506 29.89 20.95 -30.76
CA THR A 506 30.16 22.37 -30.99
C THR A 506 31.22 22.67 -32.06
N GLU A 507 32.01 21.67 -32.46
CA GLU A 507 33.00 21.78 -33.55
C GLU A 507 32.39 21.44 -34.92
N CYS A 508 31.19 20.86 -34.95
CA CYS A 508 30.47 20.42 -36.14
C CYS A 508 29.09 21.09 -36.30
N GLU A 509 28.74 22.02 -35.41
CA GLU A 509 27.53 22.85 -35.50
C GLU A 509 27.71 24.04 -36.44
#